data_AF-A0A838EJD8-F1
#
_entry.id   AF-A0A838EJD8-F1
#
_cell.length_a   1.000
_cell.length_b   1.000
_cell.length_c   1.000
_cell.angle_alpha   90.00
_cell.angle_beta   90.00
_cell.angle_gamma   90.00
#
_symmetry.space_group_name_H-M   'P 1'
#
loop_
_entity.id
_entity.type
_entity.pdbx_description
1 polymer ?
#
loop_
_entity_poly.entity_id
_entity_poly.type
_entity_poly.pdbx_seq_one_letter_code
_entity_poly.pdbx_strand_id
1 'polypeptide(L)'
;MTVLLAGILFASCSGPSFGGTVATTPKPKPTLTPATLNLSQVPWCGKPVMVFRNLAASGTPGITSGPATTLTDWVQVKPMLGFTVYLPITLPNGSCLVSASGTVHDPILGGNFVIGYILPDHSSLTLSEAPQRSAGATLRCNAAANSGTKATPASQDPVQICSGAHGTTSIVFSSQNKMDALQQFFSALQPDVSWVPAS
;
A
#
# COMPACT_ATOMS: atom_id res chain seq x y z
N MET A 1 -6.22 69.19 42.89
CA MET A 1 -7.22 68.74 43.88
C MET A 1 -6.71 67.42 44.45
N THR A 2 -6.30 67.43 45.72
CA THR A 2 -6.34 66.32 46.71
C THR A 2 -5.53 65.01 46.48
N VAL A 3 -4.31 64.95 47.03
CA VAL A 3 -3.84 64.16 48.21
C VAL A 3 -4.23 62.66 48.41
N LEU A 4 -3.17 61.84 48.63
CA LEU A 4 -2.98 60.57 49.40
C LEU A 4 -3.84 59.31 49.10
N LEU A 5 -3.21 58.13 48.97
CA LEU A 5 -3.05 57.18 50.10
C LEU A 5 -2.17 55.97 49.76
N ALA A 6 -1.44 55.51 50.78
CA ALA A 6 -0.50 54.39 50.81
C ALA A 6 -1.19 53.02 50.99
N GLY A 7 -0.45 51.95 50.72
CA GLY A 7 -0.82 50.58 51.09
C GLY A 7 0.32 49.58 50.89
N ILE A 8 1.21 49.47 51.88
CA ILE A 8 2.21 48.40 52.01
C ILE A 8 1.53 47.22 52.70
N LEU A 9 1.65 46.00 52.14
CA LEU A 9 1.48 44.76 52.89
C LEU A 9 2.74 43.90 52.73
N PHE A 10 3.35 43.64 53.88
CA PHE A 10 4.41 42.65 54.06
C PHE A 10 3.81 41.25 54.08
N ALA A 11 4.40 40.30 53.36
CA ALA A 11 4.35 38.89 53.73
C ALA A 11 5.70 38.24 53.37
N SER A 12 6.51 38.06 54.41
CA SER A 12 7.72 37.27 54.43
C SER A 12 7.35 35.79 54.49
N CYS A 13 7.97 34.96 53.64
CA CYS A 13 8.17 33.53 53.91
C CYS A 13 9.54 33.14 53.36
N SER A 14 10.56 33.23 54.22
CA SER A 14 11.81 32.49 54.02
C SER A 14 11.56 31.02 54.35
N GLY A 15 11.90 30.13 53.42
CA GLY A 15 11.93 28.68 53.62
C GLY A 15 12.83 28.01 52.57
N PRO A 16 13.48 26.88 52.90
CA PRO A 16 14.90 26.66 52.60
C PRO A 16 15.21 25.93 51.30
N SER A 17 16.48 26.04 50.92
CA SER A 17 17.17 25.35 49.84
C SER A 17 16.86 23.84 49.78
N PHE A 18 16.39 23.38 48.62
CA PHE A 18 16.58 22.00 48.15
C PHE A 18 17.24 22.07 46.78
N GLY A 19 18.49 21.62 46.72
CA GLY A 19 19.19 21.34 45.48
C GLY A 19 18.41 20.26 44.71
N GLY A 20 17.80 20.65 43.60
CA GLY A 20 17.18 19.76 42.64
C GLY A 20 17.84 19.98 41.30
N THR A 21 18.70 19.05 40.91
CA THR A 21 19.25 18.89 39.56
C THR A 21 18.16 19.17 38.54
N VAL A 22 18.35 20.16 37.67
CA VAL A 22 17.49 20.36 36.49
C VAL A 22 17.69 19.13 35.61
N ALA A 23 16.87 18.11 35.83
CA ALA A 23 16.68 17.03 34.89
C ALA A 23 16.13 17.66 33.63
N THR A 24 17.00 17.85 32.66
CA THR A 24 16.65 18.17 31.28
C THR A 24 15.78 17.04 30.78
N THR A 25 14.46 17.24 30.85
CA THR A 25 13.48 16.34 30.24
C THR A 25 13.89 16.18 28.77
N PRO A 26 14.17 14.96 28.29
CA PRO A 26 14.47 14.76 26.87
C PRO A 26 13.23 15.16 26.09
N LYS A 27 13.32 16.27 25.35
CA LYS A 27 12.32 16.62 24.35
C LYS A 27 12.21 15.41 23.41
N PRO A 28 11.03 14.78 23.25
CA PRO A 28 10.88 13.69 22.32
C PRO A 28 11.36 14.16 20.95
N LYS A 29 12.39 13.52 20.42
CA LYS A 29 12.81 13.68 19.02
C LYS A 29 11.55 13.46 18.19
N PRO A 30 11.14 14.40 17.31
CA PRO A 30 10.03 14.14 16.42
C PRO A 30 10.39 12.89 15.62
N THR A 31 9.66 11.81 15.85
CA THR A 31 9.70 10.65 14.97
C THR A 31 9.18 11.17 13.64
N LEU A 32 10.08 11.36 12.67
CA LEU A 32 9.73 11.69 11.29
C LEU A 32 8.78 10.59 10.82
N THR A 33 7.48 10.87 10.81
CA THR A 33 6.51 10.02 10.11
C THR A 33 6.99 9.99 8.67
N PRO A 34 7.27 8.80 8.10
CA PRO A 34 7.64 8.71 6.69
C PRO A 34 6.55 9.41 5.88
N ALA A 35 6.94 10.34 5.01
CA ALA A 35 5.98 10.98 4.13
C ALA A 35 5.28 9.88 3.31
N THR A 36 3.96 9.95 3.22
CA THR A 36 3.14 9.04 2.43
C THR A 36 2.64 9.76 1.18
N LEU A 37 2.56 9.01 0.08
CA LEU A 37 2.09 9.46 -1.22
C LEU A 37 0.73 8.83 -1.48
N ASN A 38 -0.26 9.62 -1.90
CA ASN A 38 -1.56 9.07 -2.31
C ASN A 38 -1.37 8.19 -3.55
N LEU A 39 -2.06 7.06 -3.63
CA LEU A 39 -1.86 6.12 -4.73
C LEU A 39 -2.08 6.76 -6.12
N SER A 40 -3.05 7.67 -6.25
CA SER A 40 -3.30 8.44 -7.50
C SER A 40 -2.15 9.36 -7.92
N GLN A 41 -1.25 9.71 -7.01
CA GLN A 41 -0.12 10.61 -7.24
C GLN A 41 1.19 9.85 -7.45
N VAL A 42 1.15 8.51 -7.47
CA VAL A 42 2.34 7.68 -7.65
C VAL A 42 2.84 7.82 -9.09
N PRO A 43 4.09 8.26 -9.32
CA PRO A 43 4.64 8.39 -10.65
C PRO A 43 4.98 7.02 -11.24
N TRP A 44 5.11 6.93 -12.56
CA TRP A 44 5.69 5.76 -13.21
C TRP A 44 7.20 5.70 -12.98
N CYS A 45 7.75 4.51 -12.74
CA CYS A 45 9.20 4.30 -12.66
C CYS A 45 9.90 4.50 -14.02
N GLY A 46 9.12 4.50 -15.11
CA GLY A 46 9.61 4.60 -16.47
C GLY A 46 8.46 4.84 -17.44
N LYS A 47 8.50 4.20 -18.61
CA LYS A 47 7.38 4.29 -19.56
C LYS A 47 6.11 3.69 -18.94
N PRO A 48 4.95 4.38 -19.03
CA PRO A 48 3.70 3.83 -18.56
C PRO A 48 3.37 2.48 -19.21
N VAL A 49 3.05 1.49 -18.38
CA VAL A 49 2.60 0.17 -18.82
C VAL A 49 1.28 -0.15 -18.13
N MET A 50 0.19 0.15 -18.82
CA MET A 50 -1.17 -0.22 -18.44
C MET A 50 -1.81 -1.03 -19.57
N VAL A 51 -1.86 -2.36 -19.43
CA VAL A 51 -2.25 -3.26 -20.52
C VAL A 51 -3.14 -4.39 -20.02
N PHE A 52 -4.36 -4.44 -20.52
CA PHE A 52 -5.33 -5.47 -20.19
C PHE A 52 -5.79 -6.19 -21.45
N ARG A 53 -5.97 -7.52 -21.36
CA ARG A 53 -6.49 -8.32 -22.47
C ARG A 53 -7.95 -8.64 -22.23
N ASN A 54 -8.81 -8.24 -23.15
CA ASN A 54 -10.18 -8.71 -23.18
C ASN A 54 -10.23 -10.05 -23.90
N LEU A 55 -10.46 -11.11 -23.14
CA LEU A 55 -10.46 -12.49 -23.61
C LEU A 55 -11.87 -13.01 -23.86
N ALA A 56 -12.82 -12.13 -24.21
CA ALA A 56 -14.20 -12.47 -24.57
C ALA A 56 -14.25 -13.55 -25.66
N ALA A 57 -14.11 -14.80 -25.22
CA ALA A 57 -13.97 -15.95 -26.07
C ALA A 57 -15.36 -16.32 -26.58
N SER A 58 -15.42 -16.68 -27.86
CA SER A 58 -16.49 -17.50 -28.41
C SER A 58 -16.78 -18.66 -27.45
N GLY A 59 -17.94 -18.67 -26.79
CA GLY A 59 -18.32 -19.79 -25.93
C GLY A 59 -19.28 -19.49 -24.76
N THR A 60 -19.45 -18.24 -24.35
CA THR A 60 -20.46 -17.89 -23.33
C THR A 60 -21.83 -17.71 -24.01
N PRO A 61 -22.88 -18.47 -23.63
CA PRO A 61 -24.22 -18.28 -24.20
C PRO A 61 -24.69 -16.85 -23.92
N GLY A 62 -24.91 -16.07 -24.99
CA GLY A 62 -25.39 -14.68 -24.89
C GLY A 62 -24.33 -13.58 -24.98
N ILE A 63 -23.04 -13.90 -25.08
CA ILE A 63 -21.98 -12.91 -25.36
C ILE A 63 -21.46 -13.13 -26.78
N THR A 64 -21.54 -12.09 -27.61
CA THR A 64 -21.07 -12.13 -28.99
C THR A 64 -19.55 -12.36 -29.01
N SER A 65 -19.14 -13.51 -29.55
CA SER A 65 -17.74 -13.86 -29.81
C SER A 65 -17.00 -12.74 -30.55
N GLY A 66 -15.99 -12.13 -29.92
CA GLY A 66 -15.15 -11.11 -30.53
C GLY A 66 -13.68 -11.50 -30.56
N PRO A 67 -12.86 -10.91 -31.45
CA PRO A 67 -11.41 -11.05 -31.36
C PRO A 67 -10.89 -10.47 -30.03
N ALA A 68 -9.83 -11.07 -29.48
CA ALA A 68 -9.21 -10.54 -28.27
C ALA A 68 -8.73 -9.11 -28.49
N THR A 69 -9.13 -8.18 -27.62
CA THR A 69 -8.75 -6.77 -27.71
C THR A 69 -7.83 -6.37 -26.56
N THR A 70 -7.00 -5.34 -26.80
CA THR A 70 -6.16 -4.73 -25.76
C THR A 70 -6.84 -3.48 -25.24
N LEU A 71 -6.93 -3.35 -23.91
CA LEU A 71 -7.47 -2.19 -23.21
C LEU A 71 -6.36 -1.52 -22.41
N THR A 72 -6.34 -0.19 -22.41
CA THR A 72 -5.33 0.62 -21.70
C THR A 72 -5.96 1.65 -20.76
N ASP A 73 -7.28 1.78 -20.77
CA ASP A 73 -8.02 2.72 -19.92
C ASP A 73 -8.63 2.01 -18.72
N TRP A 74 -8.23 2.42 -17.52
CA TRP A 74 -8.75 1.87 -16.27
C TRP A 74 -10.26 2.06 -16.11
N VAL A 75 -10.82 3.18 -16.59
CA VAL A 75 -12.26 3.47 -16.47
C VAL A 75 -13.08 2.43 -17.24
N GLN A 76 -12.55 1.94 -18.36
CA GLN A 76 -13.15 0.85 -19.13
C GLN A 76 -12.91 -0.52 -18.48
N VAL A 77 -11.69 -0.76 -17.98
CA VAL A 77 -11.30 -2.08 -17.44
C VAL A 77 -11.97 -2.39 -16.11
N LYS A 78 -12.04 -1.43 -15.18
CA LYS A 78 -12.57 -1.63 -13.83
C LYS A 78 -13.93 -2.35 -13.81
N PRO A 79 -14.96 -1.93 -14.56
CA PRO A 79 -16.25 -2.63 -14.57
C PRO A 79 -16.22 -4.00 -15.26
N MET A 80 -15.25 -4.27 -16.13
CA MET A 80 -15.14 -5.53 -16.89
C MET A 80 -14.41 -6.65 -16.11
N LEU A 81 -13.76 -6.33 -14.98
CA LEU A 81 -13.03 -7.32 -14.17
C LEU A 81 -13.97 -8.35 -13.53
N GLY A 82 -15.19 -7.96 -13.17
CA GLY A 82 -16.16 -8.85 -12.51
C GLY A 82 -15.86 -9.16 -11.05
N PHE A 83 -14.94 -8.43 -10.40
CA PHE A 83 -14.66 -8.49 -8.97
C PHE A 83 -14.22 -7.11 -8.44
N THR A 84 -14.19 -6.95 -7.11
CA THR A 84 -13.76 -5.72 -6.45
C THR A 84 -12.25 -5.70 -6.27
N VAL A 85 -11.59 -4.65 -6.76
CA VAL A 85 -10.14 -4.47 -6.62
C VAL A 85 -9.81 -3.78 -5.30
N TYR A 86 -8.80 -4.27 -4.59
CA TYR A 86 -8.37 -3.83 -3.27
C TYR A 86 -6.93 -3.32 -3.29
N LEU A 87 -6.78 -2.00 -3.14
CA LEU A 87 -5.49 -1.32 -3.27
C LEU A 87 -5.13 -0.55 -2.00
N PRO A 88 -3.83 -0.28 -1.76
CA PRO A 88 -3.44 0.63 -0.70
C PRO A 88 -3.87 2.06 -1.06
N ILE A 89 -4.38 2.82 -0.08
CA ILE A 89 -4.71 4.24 -0.30
C ILE A 89 -3.46 5.13 -0.44
N THR A 90 -2.36 4.69 0.18
CA THR A 90 -1.10 5.40 0.20
C THR A 90 0.08 4.44 0.07
N LEU A 91 1.17 4.93 -0.51
CA LEU A 91 2.47 4.26 -0.54
C LEU A 91 3.52 5.14 0.13
N PRO A 92 4.67 4.58 0.55
CA PRO A 92 5.79 5.40 1.02
C PRO A 92 6.23 6.41 -0.05
N ASN A 93 6.55 7.64 0.34
CA ASN A 93 7.04 8.65 -0.60
C ASN A 93 8.36 8.19 -1.26
N GLY A 94 8.47 8.39 -2.57
CA GLY A 94 9.55 7.83 -3.40
C GLY A 94 9.21 6.48 -4.03
N SER A 95 8.03 5.92 -3.76
CA SER A 95 7.53 4.76 -4.51
C SER A 95 7.16 5.16 -5.94
N CYS A 96 7.29 4.24 -6.88
CA CYS A 96 6.85 4.42 -8.26
C CYS A 96 6.16 3.18 -8.80
N LEU A 97 5.26 3.37 -9.77
CA LEU A 97 4.51 2.32 -10.43
C LEU A 97 5.32 1.73 -11.59
N VAL A 98 5.41 0.41 -11.64
CA VAL A 98 6.11 -0.33 -12.70
C VAL A 98 5.15 -0.74 -13.80
N SER A 99 4.02 -1.34 -13.41
CA SER A 99 3.06 -1.89 -14.35
C SER A 99 1.70 -2.10 -13.71
N ALA A 100 0.65 -1.99 -14.51
CA ALA A 100 -0.69 -2.45 -14.21
C ALA A 100 -1.20 -3.27 -15.39
N SER A 101 -1.66 -4.50 -15.16
CA SER A 101 -2.06 -5.38 -16.24
C SER A 101 -3.07 -6.43 -15.78
N GLY A 102 -3.62 -7.17 -16.73
CA GLY A 102 -4.54 -8.26 -16.41
C GLY A 102 -5.35 -8.72 -17.60
N THR A 103 -6.39 -9.49 -17.31
CA THR A 103 -7.35 -9.99 -18.26
C THR A 103 -8.75 -9.66 -17.78
N VAL A 104 -9.65 -9.45 -18.74
CA VAL A 104 -11.09 -9.33 -18.49
C VAL A 104 -11.81 -10.36 -19.33
N HIS A 105 -12.94 -10.86 -18.82
CA HIS A 105 -13.77 -11.87 -19.49
C HIS A 105 -13.07 -13.17 -19.90
N ASP A 106 -12.07 -13.64 -19.15
CA ASP A 106 -11.54 -15.00 -19.37
C ASP A 106 -12.66 -16.02 -19.06
N PRO A 107 -13.03 -16.90 -20.01
CA PRO A 107 -14.14 -17.84 -19.85
C PRO A 107 -13.88 -18.91 -18.78
N ILE A 108 -12.61 -19.18 -18.44
CA ILE A 108 -12.20 -20.21 -17.49
C ILE A 108 -11.85 -19.56 -16.14
N LEU A 109 -11.08 -18.48 -16.19
CA LEU A 109 -10.48 -17.85 -15.01
C LEU A 109 -11.26 -16.64 -14.47
N GLY A 110 -12.10 -16.00 -15.28
CA GLY A 110 -12.68 -14.69 -14.98
C GLY A 110 -11.65 -13.56 -15.17
N GLY A 111 -11.95 -12.37 -14.67
CA GLY A 111 -10.97 -11.28 -14.70
C GLY A 111 -9.79 -11.54 -13.75
N ASN A 112 -8.63 -10.96 -14.06
CA ASN A 112 -7.55 -10.80 -13.09
C ASN A 112 -6.91 -9.41 -13.22
N PHE A 113 -6.25 -8.99 -12.15
CA PHE A 113 -5.56 -7.72 -12.09
C PHE A 113 -4.22 -7.90 -11.40
N VAL A 114 -3.16 -7.33 -11.97
CA VAL A 114 -1.81 -7.36 -11.41
C VAL A 114 -1.25 -5.94 -11.46
N ILE A 115 -0.72 -5.49 -10.33
CA ILE A 115 -0.08 -4.18 -10.20
C ILE A 115 1.24 -4.31 -9.46
N GLY A 116 2.26 -3.59 -9.93
CA GLY A 116 3.62 -3.66 -9.39
C GLY A 116 4.20 -2.29 -9.10
N TYR A 117 4.86 -2.15 -7.96
CA TYR A 117 5.52 -0.94 -7.49
C TYR A 117 6.97 -1.22 -7.14
N ILE A 118 7.83 -0.20 -7.28
CA ILE A 118 9.12 -0.13 -6.59
C ILE A 118 8.96 0.80 -5.41
N LEU A 119 9.37 0.34 -4.23
CA LEU A 119 9.38 1.11 -2.99
C LEU A 119 10.67 1.94 -2.87
N PRO A 120 10.76 2.89 -1.92
CA PRO A 120 11.92 3.80 -1.82
C PRO A 120 13.24 3.09 -1.46
N ASP A 121 13.15 1.89 -0.88
CA ASP A 121 14.29 1.02 -0.60
C ASP A 121 14.69 0.14 -1.79
N HIS A 122 14.10 0.39 -2.97
CA HIS A 122 14.24 -0.39 -4.20
C HIS A 122 13.69 -1.82 -4.12
N SER A 123 12.94 -2.15 -3.06
CA SER A 123 12.23 -3.41 -3.01
C SER A 123 11.00 -3.38 -3.94
N SER A 124 10.65 -4.54 -4.49
CA SER A 124 9.47 -4.69 -5.34
C SER A 124 8.26 -5.09 -4.49
N LEU A 125 7.12 -4.47 -4.76
CA LEU A 125 5.82 -4.87 -4.25
C LEU A 125 4.91 -5.18 -5.43
N THR A 126 4.46 -6.44 -5.55
CA THR A 126 3.51 -6.85 -6.60
C THR A 126 2.25 -7.36 -5.94
N LEU A 127 1.08 -6.92 -6.41
CA LEU A 127 -0.22 -7.43 -6.02
C LEU A 127 -0.87 -8.08 -7.24
N SER A 128 -1.46 -9.26 -7.04
CA SER A 128 -2.23 -10.01 -8.01
C SER A 128 -3.58 -10.33 -7.39
N GLU A 129 -4.65 -9.96 -8.08
CA GLU A 129 -6.01 -10.05 -7.60
C GLU A 129 -6.89 -10.79 -8.60
N ALA A 130 -7.80 -11.60 -8.09
CA ALA A 130 -8.74 -12.38 -8.88
C ALA A 130 -10.00 -12.72 -8.07
N PRO A 131 -11.12 -13.10 -8.71
CA PRO A 131 -12.29 -13.60 -8.02
C PRO A 131 -11.95 -14.78 -7.11
N GLN A 132 -12.42 -14.73 -5.88
CA GLN A 132 -12.23 -15.80 -4.91
C GLN A 132 -13.04 -17.03 -5.32
N ARG A 133 -12.34 -18.15 -5.54
CA ARG A 133 -12.96 -19.44 -5.91
C ARG A 133 -13.27 -20.34 -4.72
N SER A 134 -12.67 -20.06 -3.57
CA SER A 134 -12.78 -20.84 -2.34
C SER A 134 -12.89 -19.92 -1.13
N ALA A 135 -13.91 -20.10 -0.29
CA ALA A 135 -14.17 -19.24 0.87
C ALA A 135 -13.04 -19.27 1.92
N GLY A 136 -12.85 -18.16 2.63
CA GLY A 136 -12.18 -18.13 3.94
C GLY A 136 -10.64 -18.12 3.99
N ALA A 137 -9.95 -17.44 3.07
CA ALA A 137 -8.50 -17.33 3.15
C ALA A 137 -8.05 -16.26 4.16
N THR A 138 -7.64 -16.67 5.36
CA THR A 138 -6.77 -15.85 6.22
C THR A 138 -5.43 -15.59 5.53
N LEU A 139 -4.80 -14.45 5.83
CA LEU A 139 -3.49 -14.15 5.26
C LEU A 139 -2.47 -15.23 5.63
N ARG A 140 -1.81 -15.81 4.63
CA ARG A 140 -0.73 -16.77 4.80
C ARG A 140 0.45 -16.32 3.97
N CYS A 141 1.62 -16.24 4.59
CA CYS A 141 2.85 -15.88 3.91
C CYS A 141 3.85 -17.02 3.99
N ASN A 142 4.53 -17.27 2.88
CA ASN A 142 5.63 -18.21 2.79
C ASN A 142 6.85 -17.50 2.22
N ALA A 143 8.03 -17.79 2.76
CA ALA A 143 9.27 -17.36 2.13
C ALA A 143 9.42 -18.07 0.77
N ALA A 144 9.62 -17.30 -0.30
CA ALA A 144 9.99 -17.87 -1.58
C ALA A 144 11.39 -18.47 -1.45
N ALA A 145 11.56 -19.73 -1.85
CA ALA A 145 12.88 -20.34 -1.90
C ALA A 145 13.70 -19.65 -3.00
N ASN A 146 14.82 -19.02 -2.63
CA ASN A 146 15.78 -18.43 -3.55
C ASN A 146 16.34 -19.51 -4.50
N SER A 147 15.68 -19.72 -5.63
CA SER A 147 16.14 -20.65 -6.67
C SER A 147 17.01 -19.86 -7.66
N GLY A 148 18.29 -19.67 -7.36
CA GLY A 148 19.23 -19.03 -8.30
C GLY A 148 20.57 -18.59 -7.71
N THR A 149 21.59 -19.45 -7.89
CA THR A 149 23.04 -19.17 -7.99
C THR A 149 23.69 -18.00 -7.22
N LYS A 150 24.42 -18.39 -6.18
CA LYS A 150 25.69 -17.82 -5.65
C LYS A 150 26.21 -16.54 -6.34
N ALA A 151 25.75 -15.37 -5.88
CA ALA A 151 26.49 -14.11 -5.96
C ALA A 151 26.24 -13.30 -4.66
N THR A 152 27.35 -13.11 -3.92
CA THR A 152 27.75 -12.13 -2.86
C THR A 152 26.69 -11.30 -2.11
N PRO A 153 26.85 -11.07 -0.78
CA PRO A 153 25.75 -10.70 0.11
C PRO A 153 25.54 -9.19 0.17
N ALA A 154 24.41 -8.72 -0.35
CA ALA A 154 23.68 -7.65 0.31
C ALA A 154 22.68 -8.33 1.25
N SER A 155 22.55 -7.83 2.48
CA SER A 155 21.53 -8.27 3.43
C SER A 155 20.14 -7.95 2.86
N GLN A 156 19.65 -8.80 1.95
CA GLN A 156 18.33 -8.69 1.36
C GLN A 156 17.43 -9.71 2.02
N ASP A 157 16.38 -9.22 2.66
CA ASP A 157 15.36 -10.06 3.25
C ASP A 157 14.73 -10.94 2.16
N PRO A 158 14.48 -12.25 2.43
CA PRO A 158 13.94 -13.16 1.44
C PRO A 158 12.56 -12.70 0.99
N VAL A 159 12.30 -12.72 -0.32
CA VAL A 159 10.99 -12.40 -0.88
C VAL A 159 9.93 -13.29 -0.24
N GLN A 160 8.93 -12.68 0.39
CA GLN A 160 7.77 -13.37 0.92
C GLN A 160 6.65 -13.33 -0.11
N ILE A 161 5.92 -14.44 -0.26
CA ILE A 161 4.69 -14.51 -1.03
C ILE A 161 3.55 -14.70 -0.04
N CYS A 162 2.62 -13.76 -0.03
CA CYS A 162 1.47 -13.72 0.85
C CYS A 162 0.19 -13.88 0.06
N SER A 163 -0.72 -14.72 0.54
CA SER A 163 -2.02 -14.96 -0.08
C SER A 163 -3.12 -14.81 0.97
N GLY A 164 -4.19 -14.10 0.63
CA GLY A 164 -5.37 -13.91 1.46
C GLY A 164 -6.59 -13.58 0.63
N ALA A 165 -7.70 -13.27 1.30
CA ALA A 165 -8.90 -12.76 0.63
C ALA A 165 -9.50 -11.58 1.39
N HIS A 166 -10.03 -10.62 0.64
CA HIS A 166 -10.91 -9.55 1.12
C HIS A 166 -12.23 -9.64 0.38
N GLY A 167 -13.34 -9.74 1.11
CA GLY A 167 -14.66 -9.91 0.52
C GLY A 167 -14.73 -11.16 -0.38
N THR A 168 -14.91 -10.95 -1.68
CA THR A 168 -14.94 -11.98 -2.72
C THR A 168 -13.71 -11.95 -3.63
N THR A 169 -12.64 -11.26 -3.21
CA THR A 169 -11.41 -11.09 -4.00
C THR A 169 -10.25 -11.81 -3.32
N SER A 170 -9.61 -12.73 -4.03
CA SER A 170 -8.35 -13.32 -3.61
C SER A 170 -7.21 -12.41 -4.02
N ILE A 171 -6.30 -12.17 -3.08
CA ILE A 171 -5.16 -11.26 -3.25
C ILE A 171 -3.90 -12.04 -2.92
N VAL A 172 -2.98 -12.07 -3.86
CA VAL A 172 -1.63 -12.60 -3.71
C VAL A 172 -0.66 -11.45 -3.89
N PHE A 173 0.24 -11.23 -2.94
CA PHE A 173 1.26 -10.20 -3.07
C PHE A 173 2.63 -10.70 -2.66
N SER A 174 3.66 -10.13 -3.27
CA SER A 174 5.05 -10.46 -2.99
C SER A 174 5.84 -9.22 -2.61
N SER A 175 6.66 -9.32 -1.57
CA SER A 175 7.49 -8.23 -1.06
C SER A 175 8.65 -8.76 -0.22
N GLN A 176 9.72 -7.97 -0.08
CA GLN A 176 10.87 -8.27 0.79
C GLN A 176 10.67 -7.77 2.24
N ASN A 177 9.44 -7.35 2.61
CA ASN A 177 9.16 -6.82 3.94
C ASN A 177 8.99 -7.89 5.02
N LYS A 178 9.09 -7.47 6.29
CA LYS A 178 8.79 -8.30 7.47
C LYS A 178 7.30 -8.66 7.55
N MET A 179 7.00 -9.81 8.15
CA MET A 179 5.63 -10.35 8.28
C MET A 179 4.62 -9.35 8.87
N ASP A 180 4.97 -8.63 9.94
CA ASP A 180 4.08 -7.65 10.57
C ASP A 180 3.70 -6.51 9.62
N ALA A 181 4.66 -6.04 8.81
CA ALA A 181 4.43 -5.02 7.81
C ALA A 181 3.56 -5.54 6.66
N LEU A 182 3.72 -6.81 6.26
CA LEU A 182 2.89 -7.46 5.24
C LEU A 182 1.45 -7.63 5.72
N GLN A 183 1.25 -8.02 6.99
CA GLN A 183 -0.07 -8.12 7.60
C GLN A 183 -0.76 -6.75 7.69
N GLN A 184 -0.02 -5.73 8.13
CA GLN A 184 -0.53 -4.35 8.18
C GLN A 184 -0.88 -3.84 6.78
N PHE A 185 -0.02 -4.09 5.79
CA PHE A 185 -0.26 -3.74 4.38
C PHE A 185 -1.55 -4.37 3.87
N PHE A 186 -1.73 -5.68 4.06
CA PHE A 186 -2.93 -6.41 3.65
C PHE A 186 -4.20 -5.88 4.33
N SER A 187 -4.09 -5.49 5.60
CA SER A 187 -5.21 -4.98 6.39
C SER A 187 -5.60 -3.55 6.00
N ALA A 188 -4.67 -2.80 5.41
CA ALA A 188 -4.86 -1.43 4.94
C ALA A 188 -5.41 -1.33 3.50
N LEU A 189 -5.55 -2.46 2.80
CA LEU A 189 -6.15 -2.47 1.47
C LEU A 189 -7.61 -2.06 1.53
N GLN A 190 -8.02 -1.17 0.64
CA GLN A 190 -9.38 -0.67 0.56
C GLN A 190 -9.97 -0.95 -0.82
N PRO A 191 -11.29 -1.23 -0.89
CA PRO A 191 -11.98 -1.29 -2.16
C PRO A 191 -12.07 0.12 -2.77
N ASP A 192 -12.29 0.18 -4.08
CA ASP A 192 -12.66 1.41 -4.79
C ASP A 192 -11.69 2.59 -4.68
N VAL A 193 -10.42 2.32 -4.36
CA VAL A 193 -9.39 3.35 -4.36
C VAL A 193 -9.24 3.95 -5.75
N SER A 194 -9.35 5.27 -5.83
CA SER A 194 -8.98 6.02 -7.04
C SER A 194 -7.47 6.00 -7.17
N TRP A 195 -6.95 5.10 -8.01
CA TRP A 195 -5.51 4.84 -8.10
C TRP A 195 -4.87 5.28 -9.40
N VAL A 196 -5.65 5.71 -10.40
CA VAL A 196 -5.11 6.05 -11.73
C VAL A 196 -3.94 7.03 -11.55
N PRO A 197 -2.71 6.62 -11.93
CA PRO A 197 -1.52 7.40 -11.66
C PRO A 197 -1.55 8.69 -12.47
N ALA A 198 -0.99 9.76 -11.92
CA ALA A 198 -0.72 10.98 -12.65
C ALA A 198 0.18 10.67 -13.87
N SER A 199 -0.24 11.15 -15.04
CA SER A 199 0.45 10.99 -16.33
C SER A 199 1.76 11.76 -16.41
#